data_AF-A0A414B1Y3-F1
#
_entry.id   AF-A0A414B1Y3-F1
#
_cell.length_a   1.000
_cell.length_b   1.000
_cell.length_c   1.000
_cell.angle_alpha   90.00
_cell.angle_beta   90.00
_cell.angle_gamma   90.00
#
_symmetry.space_group_name_H-M   'P 1'
#
loop_
_entity.id
_entity.type
_entity.pdbx_description
1 polymer ?
#
loop_
_entity_poly.entity_id
_entity_poly.type
_entity_poly.pdbx_seq_one_letter_code
_entity_poly.pdbx_strand_id
1 'polypeptide(L)'
;MAIFNESNPDSYRSIYGSLFSEFGEEITTKIHEAYAGRQISFPKKLYTEEYINYYVQKNKTEKSPAVMADELECTERIVRRHMKESRDMESEQFEQSVKTISRYRPVYNELYLEFGEKIMKEIYALYRGHQISFPKKLYTENYIMHYVKEHMWDMTGSELAKELGYTERRISQLIKSIMDRQEKS
;
A
#
# COMPACT_ATOMS: atom_id res chain seq x y z
N MET A 1 8.88 19.94 21.96
CA MET A 1 7.70 20.44 21.22
C MET A 1 7.56 19.56 19.99
N ALA A 2 6.41 18.93 19.76
CA ALA A 2 6.20 18.17 18.53
C ALA A 2 6.16 19.16 17.36
N ILE A 3 6.99 18.92 16.35
CA ILE A 3 7.01 19.72 15.12
C ILE A 3 5.94 19.12 14.21
N PHE A 4 4.79 19.77 14.07
CA PHE A 4 3.70 19.31 13.22
C PHE A 4 3.87 19.90 11.82
N ASN A 5 4.74 19.30 11.02
CA ASN A 5 4.87 19.64 9.59
C ASN A 5 4.71 18.37 8.73
N GLU A 6 4.55 18.54 7.42
CA GLU A 6 4.38 17.45 6.43
C GLU A 6 5.57 16.49 6.43
N SER A 7 6.72 16.92 6.95
CA SER A 7 7.93 16.11 7.07
C SER A 7 8.01 15.27 8.35
N ASN A 8 6.95 15.20 9.17
CA ASN A 8 6.93 14.41 10.41
C ASN A 8 5.97 13.20 10.29
N PRO A 9 6.43 11.96 10.52
CA PRO A 9 5.56 10.78 10.57
C PRO A 9 4.36 10.91 11.53
N ASP A 10 4.53 11.61 12.67
CA ASP A 10 3.47 11.80 13.67
C ASP A 10 2.32 12.69 13.18
N SER A 11 2.55 13.43 12.09
CA SER A 11 1.51 14.18 11.40
C SER A 11 0.52 13.25 10.69
N TYR A 12 0.90 12.00 10.39
CA TYR A 12 0.08 11.03 9.65
C TYR A 12 -0.72 10.11 10.57
N ARG A 13 -1.91 9.70 10.11
CA ARG A 13 -2.79 8.79 10.86
C ARG A 13 -2.33 7.34 10.76
N SER A 14 -2.14 6.72 11.92
CA SER A 14 -2.03 5.26 12.06
C SER A 14 -0.97 4.69 11.10
N ILE A 15 -1.33 3.74 10.24
CA ILE A 15 -0.47 3.12 9.23
C ILE A 15 0.25 4.13 8.31
N TYR A 16 -0.34 5.29 8.03
CA TYR A 16 0.29 6.27 7.14
C TYR A 16 1.58 6.85 7.73
N GLY A 17 1.73 6.93 9.06
CA GLY A 17 3.00 7.34 9.67
C GLY A 17 4.11 6.32 9.46
N SER A 18 3.78 5.03 9.55
CA SER A 18 4.71 3.94 9.24
C SER A 18 5.08 3.91 7.76
N LEU A 19 4.11 4.08 6.87
CA LEU A 19 4.37 4.20 5.43
C LEU A 19 5.24 5.41 5.09
N PHE A 20 4.98 6.56 5.71
CA PHE A 20 5.80 7.76 5.52
C PHE A 20 7.23 7.53 5.99
N SER A 21 7.40 6.89 7.15
CA SER A 21 8.74 6.62 7.70
C SER A 21 9.56 5.71 6.80
N GLU A 22 8.91 4.74 6.15
CA GLU A 22 9.58 3.76 5.29
C GLU A 22 9.79 4.28 3.85
N PHE A 23 8.76 4.92 3.29
CA PHE A 23 8.67 5.20 1.86
C PHE A 23 8.64 6.70 1.52
N GLY A 24 8.51 7.57 2.52
CA GLY A 24 8.35 9.00 2.33
C GLY A 24 6.93 9.42 1.91
N GLU A 25 6.78 10.72 1.72
CA GLU A 25 5.50 11.39 1.45
C GLU A 25 4.84 10.92 0.16
N GLU A 26 5.57 10.94 -0.95
CA GLU A 26 4.98 10.70 -2.28
C GLU A 26 4.28 9.34 -2.36
N ILE A 27 4.96 8.28 -1.89
CA ILE A 27 4.43 6.92 -1.90
C ILE A 27 3.27 6.81 -0.91
N THR A 28 3.39 7.42 0.27
CA THR A 28 2.33 7.41 1.29
C THR A 28 1.05 8.06 0.79
N THR A 29 1.16 9.19 0.10
CA THR A 29 0.02 9.91 -0.49
C THR A 29 -0.63 9.08 -1.59
N LYS A 30 0.14 8.47 -2.50
CA LYS A 30 -0.41 7.57 -3.53
C LYS A 30 -1.11 6.35 -2.94
N ILE A 31 -0.56 5.74 -1.88
CA ILE A 31 -1.21 4.65 -1.14
C ILE A 31 -2.50 5.13 -0.50
N HIS A 32 -2.53 6.34 0.07
CA HIS A 32 -3.75 6.95 0.61
C HIS A 32 -4.80 7.14 -0.50
N GLU A 33 -4.46 7.73 -1.64
CA GLU A 33 -5.39 7.91 -2.76
C GLU A 33 -5.98 6.58 -3.24
N ALA A 34 -5.16 5.53 -3.33
CA ALA A 34 -5.60 4.21 -3.79
C ALA A 34 -6.49 3.47 -2.78
N TYR A 35 -6.18 3.56 -1.48
CA TYR A 35 -6.74 2.67 -0.46
C TYR A 35 -7.52 3.36 0.67
N ALA A 36 -7.57 4.69 0.74
CA ALA A 36 -8.24 5.43 1.82
C ALA A 36 -9.68 4.96 2.06
N GLY A 37 -9.99 4.66 3.32
CA GLY A 37 -11.31 4.20 3.77
C GLY A 37 -11.65 2.77 3.37
N ARG A 38 -10.72 2.01 2.78
CA ARG A 38 -10.90 0.60 2.41
C ARG A 38 -10.28 -0.32 3.45
N GLN A 39 -10.82 -1.54 3.52
CA GLN A 39 -10.20 -2.64 4.25
C GLN A 39 -9.54 -3.57 3.24
N ILE A 40 -8.22 -3.74 3.34
CA ILE A 40 -7.42 -4.51 2.38
C ILE A 40 -6.83 -5.73 3.09
N SER A 41 -6.98 -6.90 2.47
CA SER A 41 -6.36 -8.14 2.94
C SER A 41 -5.10 -8.40 2.13
N PHE A 42 -3.95 -8.46 2.80
CA PHE A 42 -2.65 -8.75 2.19
C PHE A 42 -2.37 -10.25 2.26
N PRO A 43 -2.41 -11.00 1.15
CA PRO A 43 -2.23 -12.45 1.18
C PRO A 43 -0.84 -12.85 1.68
N LYS A 44 -0.72 -13.97 2.40
CA LYS A 44 0.59 -14.49 2.86
C LYS A 44 1.53 -14.90 1.72
N LYS A 45 0.97 -15.30 0.58
CA LYS A 45 1.72 -15.71 -0.62
C LYS A 45 1.83 -14.54 -1.59
N LEU A 46 3.01 -14.32 -2.14
CA LEU A 46 3.25 -13.25 -3.11
C LEU A 46 2.71 -13.59 -4.50
N TYR A 47 3.07 -14.79 -4.99
CA TYR A 47 2.78 -15.22 -6.35
C TYR A 47 1.40 -15.87 -6.51
N THR A 48 0.86 -15.77 -7.72
CA THR A 48 -0.34 -16.49 -8.16
C THR A 48 -0.05 -17.99 -8.32
N GLU A 49 -1.06 -18.85 -8.20
CA GLU A 49 -0.83 -20.30 -8.38
C GLU A 49 -0.47 -20.60 -9.84
N GLU A 50 -1.04 -19.81 -10.77
CA GLU A 50 -0.76 -19.84 -12.19
C GLU A 50 0.72 -19.52 -12.48
N TYR A 51 1.26 -18.47 -11.86
CA TYR A 51 2.68 -18.13 -12.00
C TYR A 51 3.60 -19.17 -11.35
N ILE A 52 3.23 -19.70 -10.18
CA ILE A 52 4.00 -20.78 -9.53
C ILE A 52 4.08 -21.99 -10.45
N ASN A 53 2.95 -22.44 -11.00
CA ASN A 53 2.95 -23.55 -11.95
C ASN A 53 3.80 -23.22 -13.18
N TYR A 54 3.64 -22.03 -13.75
CA TYR A 54 4.47 -21.57 -14.88
C TYR A 54 5.97 -21.71 -14.59
N TYR A 55 6.40 -21.10 -13.48
CA TYR A 55 7.78 -21.07 -13.06
C TYR A 55 8.34 -22.48 -12.86
N VAL A 56 7.57 -23.35 -12.20
CA VAL A 56 7.97 -24.73 -11.95
C VAL A 56 8.11 -25.51 -13.25
N GLN A 57 7.15 -25.45 -14.17
CA GLN A 57 7.27 -26.19 -15.44
C GLN A 57 8.47 -25.73 -16.27
N LYS A 58 8.75 -24.42 -16.26
CA LYS A 58 9.87 -23.85 -17.00
C LYS A 58 11.23 -24.23 -16.43
N ASN A 59 11.35 -24.36 -15.11
CA ASN A 59 12.63 -24.55 -14.43
C ASN A 59 12.85 -25.98 -13.90
N LYS A 60 11.87 -26.89 -13.97
CA LYS A 60 11.93 -28.24 -13.37
C LYS A 60 13.09 -29.13 -13.85
N THR A 61 13.65 -28.86 -15.03
CA THR A 61 14.80 -29.59 -15.59
C THR A 61 16.14 -29.00 -15.17
N GLU A 62 16.18 -27.72 -14.83
CA GLU A 62 17.40 -26.96 -14.56
C GLU A 62 17.63 -26.70 -13.07
N LYS A 63 16.54 -26.60 -12.29
CA LYS A 63 16.57 -26.25 -10.87
C LYS A 63 16.05 -27.39 -10.01
N SER A 64 16.63 -27.54 -8.83
CA SER A 64 16.10 -28.46 -7.83
C SER A 64 14.78 -27.93 -7.24
N PRO A 65 13.92 -28.81 -6.71
CA PRO A 65 12.69 -28.38 -6.04
C PRO A 65 12.93 -27.41 -4.88
N ALA A 66 14.05 -27.55 -4.18
CA ALA A 66 14.44 -26.66 -3.07
C ALA A 66 14.71 -25.23 -3.57
N VAL A 67 15.52 -25.08 -4.61
CA VAL A 67 15.86 -23.75 -5.17
C VAL A 67 14.61 -23.03 -5.66
N MET A 68 13.73 -23.72 -6.39
CA MET A 68 12.47 -23.12 -6.83
C MET A 68 11.54 -22.76 -5.66
N ALA A 69 11.55 -23.55 -4.59
CA ALA A 69 10.74 -23.28 -3.41
C ALA A 69 11.19 -21.98 -2.72
N ASP A 70 12.50 -21.78 -2.59
CA ASP A 70 13.08 -20.55 -2.04
C ASP A 70 12.74 -19.33 -2.91
N GLU A 71 12.93 -19.42 -4.23
CA GLU A 71 12.65 -18.32 -5.17
C GLU A 71 11.16 -17.91 -5.21
N LEU A 72 10.27 -18.88 -5.01
CA LEU A 72 8.82 -18.67 -4.98
C LEU A 72 8.27 -18.39 -3.58
N GLU A 73 9.13 -18.35 -2.55
CA GLU A 73 8.76 -18.27 -1.13
C GLU A 73 7.65 -19.26 -0.73
N CYS A 74 7.81 -20.51 -1.16
CA CYS A 74 6.84 -21.58 -0.89
C CYS A 74 7.54 -22.85 -0.39
N THR A 75 6.77 -23.88 -0.04
CA THR A 75 7.35 -25.15 0.41
C THR A 75 7.75 -26.03 -0.78
N GLU A 76 8.81 -26.84 -0.65
CA GLU A 76 9.16 -27.87 -1.64
C GLU A 76 7.98 -28.78 -2.01
N ARG A 77 7.09 -29.06 -1.07
CA ARG A 77 5.87 -29.87 -1.32
C ARG A 77 5.01 -29.25 -2.43
N ILE A 78 4.85 -27.93 -2.43
CA ILE A 78 4.07 -27.19 -3.45
C ILE A 78 4.75 -27.34 -4.81
N VAL A 79 6.07 -27.15 -4.87
CA VAL A 79 6.85 -27.32 -6.10
C VAL A 79 6.74 -28.73 -6.64
N ARG A 80 6.98 -29.75 -5.81
CA ARG A 80 6.89 -31.17 -6.21
C ARG A 80 5.50 -31.58 -6.66
N ARG A 81 4.45 -30.98 -6.10
CA ARG A 81 3.08 -31.17 -6.57
C ARG A 81 2.91 -30.63 -7.98
N HIS A 82 3.31 -29.38 -8.26
CA HIS A 82 3.21 -28.81 -9.61
C HIS A 82 4.09 -29.54 -10.63
N MET A 83 5.27 -30.04 -10.24
CA MET A 83 6.10 -30.88 -11.13
C MET A 83 5.38 -32.15 -11.59
N LYS A 84 4.48 -32.71 -10.76
CA LYS A 84 3.69 -33.92 -11.08
C LYS A 84 2.40 -33.61 -11.84
N GLU A 85 1.89 -32.39 -11.75
CA GLU A 85 0.65 -31.95 -12.39
C GLU A 85 0.77 -31.74 -13.91
N SER A 86 1.86 -32.17 -14.55
CA SER A 86 2.09 -32.03 -15.99
C SER A 86 0.97 -32.68 -16.81
N ARG A 87 0.01 -31.86 -17.23
CA ARG A 87 -0.69 -32.08 -18.50
C ARG A 87 0.27 -31.63 -19.59
N ASP A 88 0.39 -32.45 -20.63
CA ASP A 88 1.13 -32.12 -21.86
C ASP A 88 0.48 -30.90 -22.51
N MET A 89 0.85 -29.69 -22.08
CA MET A 89 0.53 -28.47 -22.79
C MET A 89 1.72 -28.13 -23.68
N GLU A 90 1.47 -28.06 -24.99
CA GLU A 90 2.47 -27.69 -25.99
C GLU A 90 3.15 -26.37 -25.58
N SER A 91 4.47 -26.33 -25.72
CA SER A 91 5.35 -25.24 -25.27
C SER A 91 4.90 -23.86 -25.76
N GLU A 92 4.33 -23.77 -26.96
CA GLU A 92 3.88 -22.52 -27.58
C GLU A 92 2.55 -22.01 -27.00
N GLN A 93 1.58 -22.89 -26.72
CA GLN A 93 0.32 -22.50 -26.07
C GLN A 93 0.56 -22.06 -24.62
N PHE A 94 1.52 -22.70 -23.95
CA PHE A 94 1.94 -22.34 -22.61
C PHE A 94 2.60 -20.95 -22.58
N GLU A 95 3.57 -20.65 -23.46
CA GLU A 95 4.19 -19.33 -23.53
C GLU A 95 3.20 -18.21 -23.87
N GLN A 96 2.24 -18.47 -24.77
CA GLN A 96 1.22 -17.49 -25.13
C GLN A 96 0.24 -17.21 -23.97
N SER A 97 -0.11 -18.24 -23.19
CA SER A 97 -0.98 -18.08 -22.01
C SER A 97 -0.34 -17.25 -20.90
N VAL A 98 0.99 -17.27 -20.80
CA VAL A 98 1.75 -16.63 -19.73
C VAL A 98 1.89 -15.12 -19.89
N LYS A 99 1.81 -14.59 -21.13
CA LYS A 99 1.78 -13.14 -21.36
C LYS A 99 0.61 -12.44 -20.65
N THR A 100 -0.43 -13.19 -20.30
CA THR A 100 -1.64 -12.69 -19.65
C THR A 100 -1.69 -13.03 -18.16
N ILE A 101 -0.79 -13.88 -17.65
CA ILE A 101 -0.80 -14.30 -16.24
C ILE A 101 -0.14 -13.20 -15.40
N SER A 102 -0.89 -12.64 -14.46
CA SER A 102 -0.31 -11.77 -13.44
C SER A 102 0.63 -12.59 -12.55
N ARG A 103 1.90 -12.18 -12.48
CA ARG A 103 2.92 -12.78 -11.60
C ARG A 103 2.50 -12.72 -10.13
N TYR A 104 1.98 -11.58 -9.70
CA TYR A 104 1.67 -11.29 -8.32
C TYR A 104 0.18 -11.43 -8.04
N ARG A 105 -0.18 -11.77 -6.80
CA ARG A 105 -1.60 -11.74 -6.40
C ARG A 105 -2.19 -10.33 -6.54
N PRO A 106 -3.51 -10.17 -6.71
CA PRO A 106 -4.12 -8.91 -7.17
C PRO A 106 -3.63 -7.65 -6.45
N VAL A 107 -3.67 -7.62 -5.11
CA VAL A 107 -3.20 -6.46 -4.32
C VAL A 107 -1.72 -6.17 -4.56
N TYR A 108 -0.86 -7.19 -4.60
CA TYR A 108 0.57 -7.00 -4.89
C TYR A 108 0.81 -6.62 -6.35
N ASN A 109 -0.02 -7.08 -7.28
CA ASN A 109 0.08 -6.68 -8.68
C ASN A 109 -0.29 -5.21 -8.87
N GLU A 110 -1.33 -4.72 -8.20
CA GLU A 110 -1.66 -3.29 -8.16
C GLU A 110 -0.47 -2.47 -7.66
N LEU A 111 0.11 -2.86 -6.52
CA LEU A 111 1.29 -2.19 -5.97
C LEU A 111 2.50 -2.25 -6.89
N TYR A 112 2.72 -3.38 -7.57
CA TYR A 112 3.81 -3.52 -8.54
C TYR A 112 3.62 -2.60 -9.75
N LEU A 113 2.41 -2.51 -10.28
CA LEU A 113 2.12 -1.64 -11.43
C LEU A 113 2.27 -0.16 -11.08
N GLU A 114 1.90 0.23 -9.86
CA GLU A 114 1.96 1.62 -9.40
C GLU A 114 3.36 2.04 -8.92
N PHE A 115 4.03 1.18 -8.15
CA PHE A 115 5.26 1.52 -7.42
C PHE A 115 6.50 0.72 -7.85
N GLY A 116 6.33 -0.29 -8.71
CA GLY A 116 7.42 -1.19 -9.10
C GLY A 116 7.77 -2.26 -8.07
N GLU A 117 8.67 -3.18 -8.45
CA GLU A 117 8.95 -4.41 -7.69
C GLU A 117 9.57 -4.14 -6.31
N LYS A 118 10.44 -3.14 -6.18
CA LYS A 118 11.14 -2.85 -4.93
C LYS A 118 10.15 -2.47 -3.82
N ILE A 119 9.35 -1.42 -4.05
CA ILE A 119 8.38 -0.90 -3.08
C ILE A 119 7.31 -1.94 -2.78
N MET A 120 6.80 -2.63 -3.81
CA MET A 120 5.83 -3.71 -3.62
C MET A 120 6.36 -4.81 -2.68
N LYS A 121 7.63 -5.22 -2.83
CA LYS A 121 8.25 -6.23 -1.97
C LYS A 121 8.44 -5.75 -0.53
N GLU A 122 8.78 -4.49 -0.33
CA GLU A 122 8.87 -3.89 1.01
C GLU A 122 7.49 -3.85 1.68
N ILE A 123 6.44 -3.43 0.97
CA ILE A 123 5.06 -3.48 1.47
C ILE A 123 4.62 -4.93 1.76
N TYR A 124 4.96 -5.89 0.89
CA TYR A 124 4.72 -7.31 1.12
C TYR A 124 5.40 -7.80 2.40
N ALA A 125 6.67 -7.45 2.62
CA ALA A 125 7.39 -7.84 3.83
C ALA A 125 6.74 -7.29 5.10
N LEU A 126 6.26 -6.04 5.07
CA LEU A 126 5.61 -5.39 6.20
C LEU A 126 4.22 -5.98 6.51
N TYR A 127 3.40 -6.24 5.49
CA TYR A 127 1.97 -6.48 5.70
C TYR A 127 1.48 -7.88 5.29
N ARG A 128 2.32 -8.77 4.73
CA ARG A 128 1.88 -10.12 4.33
C ARG A 128 1.14 -10.85 5.45
N GLY A 129 -0.03 -11.37 5.13
CA GLY A 129 -0.89 -12.10 6.08
C GLY A 129 -1.71 -11.23 7.03
N HIS A 130 -1.66 -9.90 6.89
CA HIS A 130 -2.46 -8.98 7.70
C HIS A 130 -3.66 -8.44 6.91
N GLN A 131 -4.70 -8.09 7.65
CA GLN A 131 -5.83 -7.32 7.14
C GLN A 131 -5.73 -5.90 7.71
N ILE A 132 -5.60 -4.92 6.82
CA ILE A 132 -5.35 -3.54 7.17
C ILE A 132 -6.61 -2.71 6.86
N SER A 133 -7.03 -1.90 7.84
CA SER A 133 -8.05 -0.87 7.63
C SER A 133 -7.36 0.47 7.39
N PHE A 134 -7.44 0.98 6.17
CA PHE A 134 -6.84 2.25 5.80
C PHE A 134 -7.74 3.41 6.24
N PRO A 135 -7.27 4.33 7.12
CA PRO A 135 -8.04 5.50 7.51
C PRO A 135 -8.44 6.33 6.28
N LYS A 136 -9.65 6.91 6.29
CA LYS A 136 -10.07 7.80 5.20
C LYS A 136 -9.24 9.09 5.13
N LYS A 137 -8.69 9.53 6.27
CA LYS A 137 -7.94 10.77 6.41
C LYS A 137 -6.45 10.49 6.54
N LEU A 138 -5.65 11.25 5.80
CA LEU A 138 -4.20 11.12 5.77
C LEU A 138 -3.55 11.60 7.08
N TYR A 139 -3.86 12.84 7.48
CA TYR A 139 -3.23 13.48 8.64
C TYR A 139 -3.99 13.34 9.94
N THR A 140 -3.32 13.49 11.09
CA THR A 140 -3.93 13.49 12.44
C THR A 140 -4.75 14.75 12.70
N GLU A 141 -5.68 14.70 13.66
CA GLU A 141 -6.45 15.90 14.02
C GLU A 141 -5.58 17.01 14.57
N ASN A 142 -4.49 16.66 15.27
CA ASN A 142 -3.53 17.61 15.81
C ASN A 142 -2.83 18.36 14.68
N TYR A 143 -2.29 17.64 13.68
CA TYR A 143 -1.69 18.25 12.51
C TYR A 143 -2.66 19.22 11.82
N ILE A 144 -3.89 18.75 11.55
CA ILE A 144 -4.92 19.56 10.90
C ILE A 144 -5.23 20.83 11.70
N MET A 145 -5.35 20.71 13.03
CA MET A 145 -5.60 21.86 13.90
C MET A 145 -4.46 22.87 13.84
N HIS A 146 -3.21 22.40 13.87
CA HIS A 146 -2.03 23.25 13.76
C HIS A 146 -1.98 23.96 12.41
N TYR A 147 -2.15 23.22 11.31
CA TYR A 147 -2.14 23.77 9.96
C TYR A 147 -3.22 24.86 9.78
N VAL A 148 -4.47 24.58 10.20
CA VAL A 148 -5.55 25.58 10.13
C VAL A 148 -5.21 26.82 10.95
N LYS A 149 -4.66 26.67 12.15
CA LYS A 149 -4.30 27.81 13.01
C LYS A 149 -3.23 28.71 12.35
N GLU A 150 -2.27 28.12 11.65
CA GLU A 150 -1.19 28.85 10.99
C GLU A 150 -1.66 29.56 9.71
N HIS A 151 -2.61 28.97 8.97
CA HIS A 151 -3.01 29.46 7.66
C HIS A 151 -4.40 30.09 7.58
N MET A 152 -5.20 30.09 8.66
CA MET A 152 -6.59 30.61 8.65
C MET A 152 -6.73 32.11 8.37
N TRP A 153 -5.64 32.88 8.48
CA TRP A 153 -5.64 34.31 8.17
C TRP A 153 -5.23 34.60 6.72
N ASP A 154 -4.50 33.68 6.10
CA ASP A 154 -3.92 33.84 4.76
C ASP A 154 -4.67 33.04 3.69
N MET A 155 -5.41 32.00 4.09
CA MET A 155 -6.18 31.13 3.20
C MET A 155 -7.67 31.22 3.51
N THR A 156 -8.48 31.12 2.46
CA THR A 156 -9.93 30.97 2.59
C THR A 156 -10.29 29.58 3.14
N GLY A 157 -11.49 29.48 3.73
CA GLY A 157 -12.00 28.19 4.21
C GLY A 157 -12.14 27.14 3.10
N SER A 158 -12.32 27.57 1.83
CA SER A 158 -12.39 26.70 0.66
C SER A 158 -11.02 26.12 0.29
N GLU A 159 -9.98 26.97 0.29
CA GLU A 159 -8.61 26.53 0.01
C GLU A 159 -8.13 25.55 1.08
N LEU A 160 -8.33 25.87 2.37
CA LEU A 160 -8.03 24.95 3.47
C LEU A 160 -8.79 23.62 3.38
N ALA A 161 -10.06 23.67 2.97
CA ALA A 161 -10.88 22.47 2.81
C ALA A 161 -10.34 21.57 1.70
N LYS A 162 -9.95 22.17 0.57
CA LYS A 162 -9.35 21.46 -0.55
C LYS A 162 -8.01 20.82 -0.16
N GLU A 163 -7.13 21.61 0.45
CA GLU A 163 -5.77 21.17 0.83
C GLU A 163 -5.80 20.00 1.83
N LEU A 164 -6.64 20.11 2.87
CA LEU A 164 -6.72 19.11 3.93
C LEU A 164 -7.69 17.96 3.60
N GLY A 165 -8.35 18.01 2.43
CA GLY A 165 -9.38 17.05 2.01
C GLY A 165 -10.61 17.03 2.93
N TYR A 166 -11.00 18.18 3.48
CA TYR A 166 -12.17 18.37 4.36
C TYR A 166 -13.31 19.12 3.67
N THR A 167 -14.47 19.16 4.31
CA THR A 167 -15.56 20.05 3.88
C THR A 167 -15.32 21.44 4.45
N GLU A 168 -15.73 22.48 3.74
CA GLU A 168 -15.67 23.87 4.22
C GLU A 168 -16.36 24.02 5.58
N ARG A 169 -17.52 23.38 5.75
CA ARG A 169 -18.22 23.34 7.03
C ARG A 169 -17.33 22.85 8.18
N ARG A 170 -16.54 21.80 7.96
CA ARG A 170 -15.63 21.28 8.99
C ARG A 170 -14.49 22.25 9.26
N ILE A 171 -13.94 22.90 8.22
CA ILE A 171 -12.93 23.94 8.38
C ILE A 171 -13.49 25.13 9.18
N SER A 172 -14.69 25.62 8.87
CA SER A 172 -15.33 26.70 9.64
C SER A 172 -15.53 26.35 11.11
N GLN A 173 -15.89 25.09 11.41
CA GLN A 173 -15.99 24.61 12.79
C GLN A 173 -14.62 24.59 13.51
N LEU A 174 -13.55 24.21 12.81
CA LEU A 174 -12.20 24.24 13.36
C LEU A 174 -11.75 25.68 13.64
N ILE A 175 -11.91 26.58 12.67
CA ILE A 175 -11.60 28.01 12.81
C ILE A 175 -12.34 28.60 14.02
N LYS A 176 -13.65 28.38 14.11
CA LYS A 176 -14.44 28.86 15.25
C LYS A 176 -13.92 28.30 16.58
N SER A 177 -13.61 27.00 16.62
CA SER A 177 -13.05 26.37 17.83
C SER A 177 -11.67 26.91 18.23
N ILE A 178 -10.87 27.37 17.26
CA ILE A 178 -9.57 28.00 17.50
C ILE A 178 -9.77 29.41 18.07
N MET A 179 -10.63 30.22 17.44
CA MET A 179 -10.94 31.58 17.89
C MET A 179 -11.54 31.60 19.30
N ASP A 180 -12.53 30.74 19.57
CA ASP A 180 -13.18 30.62 20.88
C ASP A 180 -12.19 30.24 22.00
N ARG A 181 -11.08 29.55 21.68
CA ARG A 181 -10.02 29.21 22.63
C ARG A 181 -9.04 30.35 22.86
N GLN A 182 -8.82 31.20 21.86
CA GLN A 182 -7.96 32.38 21.98
C GLN A 182 -8.61 33.48 22.80
N GLU A 183 -9.94 33.65 22.71
CA GLU A 183 -10.68 34.65 23.49
C GLU A 183 -10.83 34.31 24.99
N LYS A 184 -10.60 33.05 25.36
CA LYS A 184 -10.71 32.55 26.74
C LYS A 184 -9.37 32.41 27.47
N SER A 185 -8.26 32.74 26.79
CA SER A 185 -6.90 32.68 27.34
C SER A 185 -6.34 34.07 27.55
#